data_AF-A0A6V8LE60-F1
#
_entry.id   AF-A0A6V8LE60-F1
#
_cell.length_a   1.000
_cell.length_b   1.000
_cell.length_c   1.000
_cell.angle_alpha   90.00
_cell.angle_beta   90.00
_cell.angle_gamma   90.00
#
_symmetry.space_group_name_H-M   'P 1'
#
loop_
_entity.id
_entity.type
_entity.pdbx_description
1 polymer ?
#
loop_
_entity_poly.entity_id
_entity_poly.type
_entity_poly.pdbx_seq_one_letter_code
_entity_poly.pdbx_strand_id
1 'polypeptide(L)'
;MHVRKRLRIYAALATVAMAAATGVVMSIPEASAATGGVTGYATQNGGTTGGAGGQTVRATTGTAIHTALCGRASSSTPIIIQVEGTINHGNTTKVSGGSCNTAADVIELKEISNVTIIGVGGGAIFDQLGIHIRDASNIIIQNVTVRNVKKSGSPLSNGGDAIGMESTVRNVWVDHVNLEASGGEAEGFDGLFDMKNNTQYVTLSYSVLRNSGRGGLVGSSESDLTNGFITYHHNLYENIDSRTPLLRGGVAHIYNNHYVSLNESGINSRAGARAKVDNNYFKNSKDVLGTFYTDAAGYWQASGNILDNVTWSSPGTDTNPAGPGMPSNTTVSIPYSYTLDGASCVPSIVSQTAGANKGLQVSNGNCSPTTPTTAPTTPAPNPTTASPAPTTPAPTTPSGTNLSIGAGADGSSKASGTSYGNVLDANMSTYWSPTGTTGSISVKWGSATTVSRINIREASGATGRIGSWRVINHDTGAVLTSGTGAGVITFAQTSLKKITFEITSASAAPQVAEFETYAA
;
A
#
# COMPACT_ATOMS: atom_id res chain seq x y z
N MET A 1 31.89 -6.20 94.48
CA MET A 1 31.93 -7.66 94.71
C MET A 1 31.14 -8.36 93.60
N HIS A 2 31.63 -9.52 93.18
CA HIS A 2 31.39 -10.18 91.91
C HIS A 2 29.95 -10.74 91.66
N VAL A 3 29.53 -10.69 90.39
CA VAL A 3 29.01 -11.83 89.57
C VAL A 3 27.50 -12.18 89.53
N ARG A 4 26.98 -12.14 88.28
CA ARG A 4 25.95 -12.99 87.60
C ARG A 4 24.55 -13.07 88.24
N LYS A 5 23.41 -13.18 87.53
CA LYS A 5 23.07 -13.93 86.30
C LYS A 5 21.61 -13.60 85.84
N ARG A 6 21.40 -13.52 84.52
CA ARG A 6 20.27 -14.10 83.72
C ARG A 6 18.79 -13.69 83.94
N LEU A 7 18.27 -13.10 82.85
CA LEU A 7 17.18 -13.60 81.97
C LEU A 7 15.71 -13.39 82.38
N ARG A 8 14.98 -12.62 81.55
CA ARG A 8 13.70 -13.04 80.94
C ARG A 8 13.31 -12.09 79.80
N ILE A 9 13.16 -12.68 78.62
CA ILE A 9 12.72 -12.06 77.36
C ILE A 9 11.19 -12.04 77.37
N TYR A 10 10.58 -10.89 77.12
CA TYR A 10 9.15 -10.78 76.81
C TYR A 10 8.98 -10.74 75.29
N ALA A 11 8.24 -11.71 74.77
CA ALA A 11 7.82 -11.78 73.38
C ALA A 11 6.59 -10.87 73.17
N ALA A 12 6.68 -9.93 72.25
CA ALA A 12 5.52 -9.23 71.69
C ALA A 12 5.31 -9.75 70.26
N LEU A 13 4.21 -10.47 70.02
CA LEU A 13 3.74 -10.80 68.68
C LEU A 13 3.02 -9.58 68.10
N ALA A 14 3.55 -9.03 67.00
CA ALA A 14 2.80 -8.20 66.08
C ALA A 14 2.84 -8.89 64.70
N THR A 15 1.71 -9.48 64.30
CA THR A 15 1.49 -10.06 62.98
C THR A 15 1.38 -8.94 61.95
N VAL A 16 2.40 -8.79 61.10
CA VAL A 16 2.34 -8.00 59.86
C VAL A 16 2.00 -8.97 58.73
N ALA A 17 0.78 -8.86 58.19
CA ALA A 17 0.41 -9.55 56.95
C ALA A 17 0.97 -8.76 55.77
N MET A 18 2.01 -9.30 55.11
CA MET A 18 2.44 -8.80 53.79
C MET A 18 1.54 -9.42 52.72
N ALA A 19 0.63 -8.61 52.18
CA ALA A 19 -0.03 -8.94 50.92
C ALA A 19 0.95 -8.62 49.77
N ALA A 20 1.61 -9.64 49.25
CA ALA A 20 2.38 -9.54 48.01
C ALA A 20 1.37 -9.46 46.85
N ALA A 21 1.06 -8.25 46.40
CA ALA A 21 0.36 -8.04 45.14
C ALA A 21 1.32 -8.36 43.99
N THR A 22 1.32 -9.62 43.54
CA THR A 22 1.90 -10.01 42.26
C THR A 22 1.08 -9.36 41.15
N GLY A 23 1.49 -8.16 40.73
CA GLY A 23 0.96 -7.52 39.53
C GLY A 23 1.28 -8.40 38.33
N VAL A 24 0.24 -9.02 37.76
CA VAL A 24 0.32 -9.63 36.44
C VAL A 24 0.53 -8.47 35.46
N VAL A 25 1.77 -8.29 35.00
CA VAL A 25 2.06 -7.44 33.85
C VAL A 25 1.47 -8.17 32.64
N MET A 26 0.26 -7.79 32.24
CA MET A 26 -0.27 -8.20 30.96
C MET A 26 0.60 -7.53 29.89
N SER A 27 1.42 -8.32 29.19
CA SER A 27 2.07 -7.88 27.97
C SER A 27 0.98 -7.58 26.94
N ILE A 28 0.59 -6.30 26.84
CA ILE A 28 -0.21 -5.82 25.73
C ILE A 28 0.66 -6.01 24.48
N PRO A 29 0.20 -6.66 23.42
CA PRO A 29 0.96 -6.71 22.18
C PRO A 29 1.13 -5.28 21.69
N GLU A 30 2.37 -4.77 21.69
CA GLU A 30 2.71 -3.57 20.94
C GLU A 30 2.45 -3.90 19.47
N ALA A 31 1.39 -3.32 18.91
CA ALA A 31 1.19 -3.32 17.47
C ALA A 31 2.33 -2.52 16.84
N SER A 32 3.39 -3.23 16.44
CA SER A 32 4.36 -2.71 15.48
C SER A 32 3.61 -2.51 14.16
N ALA A 33 3.70 -1.31 13.60
CA ALA A 33 3.06 -0.94 12.35
C ALA A 33 3.53 -1.87 11.21
N ALA A 34 2.70 -2.84 10.84
CA ALA A 34 2.87 -3.62 9.63
C ALA A 34 2.17 -2.87 8.48
N THR A 35 2.94 -2.16 7.66
CA THR A 35 2.44 -1.74 6.35
C THR A 35 2.20 -2.99 5.52
N GLY A 36 0.98 -3.22 5.02
CA GLY A 36 0.84 -3.99 3.77
C GLY A 36 1.78 -3.40 2.70
N GLY A 37 2.18 -4.16 1.68
CA GLY A 37 2.99 -3.58 0.61
C GLY A 37 2.23 -2.44 -0.08
N VAL A 38 2.90 -1.34 -0.38
CA VAL A 38 2.36 -0.27 -1.26
C VAL A 38 1.93 -0.89 -2.58
N THR A 39 0.79 -0.46 -3.09
CA THR A 39 0.19 -0.91 -4.36
C THR A 39 -0.13 0.28 -5.26
N GLY A 40 -0.64 0.01 -6.46
CA GLY A 40 -1.14 1.06 -7.33
C GLY A 40 -0.04 1.95 -7.91
N TYR A 41 -0.44 3.16 -8.33
CA TYR A 41 0.49 4.14 -8.91
C TYR A 41 1.52 4.66 -7.90
N ALA A 42 1.31 4.52 -6.59
CA ALA A 42 2.31 4.88 -5.59
C ALA A 42 3.57 3.97 -5.66
N THR A 43 3.47 2.78 -6.27
CA THR A 43 4.64 1.92 -6.56
C THR A 43 5.52 2.41 -7.70
N GLN A 44 5.00 3.30 -8.54
CA GLN A 44 5.69 3.80 -9.72
C GLN A 44 6.62 4.96 -9.34
N ASN A 45 7.38 5.50 -10.30
CA ASN A 45 8.26 6.65 -10.07
C ASN A 45 9.26 6.46 -8.90
N GLY A 46 9.84 5.27 -8.77
CA GLY A 46 10.75 4.93 -7.67
C GLY A 46 10.08 4.43 -6.39
N GLY A 47 8.75 4.43 -6.34
CA GLY A 47 7.96 3.85 -5.25
C GLY A 47 7.72 4.81 -4.08
N THR A 48 6.96 4.31 -3.10
CA THR A 48 6.67 4.99 -1.83
C THR A 48 7.16 4.10 -0.70
N THR A 49 7.98 4.64 0.19
CA THR A 49 8.51 3.99 1.41
C THR A 49 8.26 4.82 2.66
N GLY A 50 7.77 6.05 2.52
CA GLY A 50 7.53 6.98 3.61
C GLY A 50 8.77 7.19 4.47
N GLY A 51 8.60 7.01 5.78
CA GLY A 51 9.63 7.14 6.79
C GLY A 51 10.55 5.93 6.99
N ALA A 52 10.41 4.87 6.20
CA ALA A 52 11.16 3.63 6.40
C ALA A 52 12.69 3.88 6.43
N GLY A 53 13.38 3.21 7.35
CA GLY A 53 14.82 3.43 7.60
C GLY A 53 15.14 4.67 8.44
N GLY A 54 14.14 5.44 8.83
CA GLY A 54 14.24 6.61 9.69
C GLY A 54 13.99 6.35 11.16
N GLN A 55 13.96 7.44 11.94
CA GLN A 55 13.56 7.38 13.34
C GLN A 55 12.06 7.09 13.46
N THR A 56 11.67 6.29 14.44
CA THR A 56 10.27 6.15 14.86
C THR A 56 10.05 6.95 16.14
N VAL A 57 9.02 7.79 16.16
CA VAL A 57 8.63 8.60 17.31
C VAL A 57 7.14 8.48 17.59
N ARG A 58 6.74 8.72 18.85
CA ARG A 58 5.34 8.81 19.24
C ARG A 58 4.90 10.27 19.37
N ALA A 59 3.68 10.56 18.95
CA ALA A 59 3.06 11.88 19.08
C ALA A 59 1.60 11.75 19.54
N THR A 60 1.20 12.58 20.50
CA THR A 60 -0.18 12.64 21.01
C THR A 60 -0.84 14.01 20.82
N THR A 61 -0.14 14.94 20.17
CA THR A 61 -0.61 16.29 19.85
C THR A 61 -0.10 16.71 18.47
N GLY A 62 -0.77 17.65 17.81
CA GLY A 62 -0.32 18.15 16.52
C GLY A 62 1.00 18.92 16.64
N THR A 63 1.20 19.63 17.74
CA THR A 63 2.50 20.26 18.04
C THR A 63 3.61 19.22 18.14
N ALA A 64 3.37 18.04 18.74
CA ALA A 64 4.38 16.97 18.80
C ALA A 64 4.67 16.38 17.41
N ILE A 65 3.67 16.28 16.53
CA ILE A 65 3.88 15.92 15.12
C ILE A 65 4.79 16.95 14.45
N HIS A 66 4.48 18.26 14.59
CA HIS A 66 5.33 19.31 14.02
C HIS A 66 6.74 19.31 14.62
N THR A 67 6.90 19.11 15.93
CA THR A 67 8.20 18.97 16.57
C THR A 67 9.00 17.79 15.99
N ALA A 68 8.35 16.64 15.77
CA ALA A 68 8.98 15.49 15.14
C ALA A 68 9.47 15.80 13.73
N LEU A 69 8.67 16.48 12.91
CA LEU A 69 9.05 16.88 11.55
C LEU A 69 10.24 17.85 11.55
N CYS A 70 10.23 18.83 12.45
CA CYS A 70 11.26 19.87 12.57
C CYS A 70 12.53 19.42 13.30
N GLY A 71 12.48 18.30 14.04
CA GLY A 71 13.60 17.74 14.79
C GLY A 71 14.57 16.91 13.93
N ARG A 72 14.26 16.72 12.65
CA ARG A 72 15.06 15.90 11.73
C ARG A 72 16.28 16.66 11.22
N ALA A 73 17.31 15.92 10.83
CA ALA A 73 18.56 16.49 10.31
C ALA A 73 18.36 17.31 9.03
N SER A 74 17.43 16.90 8.16
CA SER A 74 17.03 17.61 6.94
C SER A 74 15.56 17.36 6.63
N SER A 75 14.96 18.15 5.72
CA SER A 75 13.58 17.95 5.26
C SER A 75 13.34 16.61 4.55
N SER A 76 14.42 15.96 4.11
CA SER A 76 14.42 14.64 3.46
C SER A 76 14.85 13.49 4.37
N THR A 77 15.19 13.74 5.64
CA THR A 77 15.55 12.65 6.56
C THR A 77 14.30 11.82 6.89
N PRO A 78 14.31 10.48 6.68
CA PRO A 78 13.12 9.67 6.90
C PRO A 78 12.62 9.69 8.35
N ILE A 79 11.30 9.68 8.55
CA ILE A 79 10.68 9.59 9.88
C ILE A 79 9.34 8.84 9.87
N ILE A 80 9.12 7.99 10.87
CA ILE A 80 7.83 7.39 11.18
C ILE A 80 7.28 8.05 12.45
N ILE A 81 6.11 8.65 12.33
CA ILE A 81 5.39 9.31 13.42
C ILE A 81 4.17 8.45 13.78
N GLN A 82 4.29 7.72 14.88
CA GLN A 82 3.22 6.95 15.47
C GLN A 82 2.32 7.87 16.29
N VAL A 83 1.09 8.06 15.83
CA VAL A 83 0.11 8.97 16.44
C VAL A 83 -0.85 8.18 17.29
N GLU A 84 -1.14 8.69 18.49
CA GLU A 84 -2.09 8.09 19.41
C GLU A 84 -2.95 9.17 20.07
N GLY A 85 -4.27 8.94 20.13
CA GLY A 85 -5.23 9.88 20.70
C GLY A 85 -5.73 10.93 19.70
N THR A 86 -6.26 12.04 20.25
CA THR A 86 -6.95 13.06 19.45
C THR A 86 -6.05 14.27 19.21
N ILE A 87 -5.83 14.57 17.94
CA ILE A 87 -5.16 15.75 17.40
C ILE A 87 -6.25 16.76 17.01
N ASN A 88 -6.13 18.01 17.46
CA ASN A 88 -7.10 19.06 17.19
C ASN A 88 -6.42 20.44 17.24
N HIS A 89 -7.20 21.49 16.95
CA HIS A 89 -6.75 22.88 17.00
C HIS A 89 -6.05 23.27 18.32
N GLY A 90 -6.66 22.90 19.46
CA GLY A 90 -6.15 23.26 20.79
C GLY A 90 -4.79 22.64 21.13
N ASN A 91 -4.36 21.60 20.41
CA ASN A 91 -3.07 20.96 20.61
C ASN A 91 -2.17 20.97 19.36
N THR A 92 -2.45 21.88 18.40
CA THR A 92 -1.70 21.99 17.13
C THR A 92 -1.21 23.42 16.92
N THR A 93 0.03 23.67 17.31
CA THR A 93 0.72 24.94 17.07
C THR A 93 1.81 24.77 16.00
N LYS A 94 2.13 25.88 15.32
CA LYS A 94 3.28 25.94 14.43
C LYS A 94 4.58 25.62 15.19
N VAL A 95 5.46 24.84 14.56
CA VAL A 95 6.86 24.67 14.94
C VAL A 95 7.75 25.04 13.76
N SER A 96 8.83 25.77 14.01
CA SER A 96 9.77 26.19 12.97
C SER A 96 11.11 25.48 13.15
N GLY A 97 11.75 25.10 12.06
CA GLY A 97 13.07 24.46 12.04
C GLY A 97 13.60 24.35 10.61
N GLY A 98 14.87 23.99 10.44
CA GLY A 98 15.50 23.88 9.11
C GLY A 98 15.03 22.69 8.26
N SER A 99 14.23 21.79 8.84
CA SER A 99 13.78 20.53 8.22
C SER A 99 12.25 20.43 8.05
N CYS A 100 11.53 21.54 8.24
CA CYS A 100 10.07 21.58 8.17
C CYS A 100 9.54 22.96 7.76
N ASN A 101 8.35 23.00 7.18
CA ASN A 101 7.57 24.21 6.98
C ASN A 101 6.14 23.97 7.49
N THR A 102 5.89 24.22 8.79
CA THR A 102 4.59 23.90 9.41
C THR A 102 3.71 25.13 9.60
N ALA A 103 2.43 24.90 9.88
CA ALA A 103 1.45 25.92 10.23
C ALA A 103 0.68 25.52 11.51
N ALA A 104 0.05 26.47 12.19
CA ALA A 104 -0.91 26.15 13.24
C ALA A 104 -2.24 25.72 12.60
N ASP A 105 -3.10 25.05 13.36
CA ASP A 105 -4.47 24.72 12.92
C ASP A 105 -4.58 23.81 11.67
N VAL A 106 -3.49 23.12 11.31
CA VAL A 106 -3.42 22.10 10.25
C VAL A 106 -2.19 21.22 10.50
N ILE A 107 -2.23 19.96 10.06
CA ILE A 107 -1.02 19.13 9.99
C ILE A 107 -0.39 19.34 8.62
N GLU A 108 0.67 20.14 8.58
CA GLU A 108 1.31 20.57 7.33
C GLU A 108 2.55 19.72 7.02
N LEU A 109 2.49 19.00 5.90
CA LEU A 109 3.61 18.27 5.28
C LEU A 109 4.05 19.03 4.04
N LYS A 110 4.77 20.14 4.26
CA LYS A 110 5.20 21.06 3.21
C LYS A 110 6.71 21.08 2.98
N GLU A 111 7.13 21.10 1.72
CA GLU A 111 8.55 21.18 1.30
C GLU A 111 9.39 20.05 1.92
N ILE A 112 8.81 18.85 1.92
CA ILE A 112 9.25 17.74 2.78
C ILE A 112 9.21 16.41 2.03
N SER A 113 10.05 15.46 2.46
CA SER A 113 9.94 14.08 2.00
C SER A 113 10.21 13.04 3.07
N ASN A 114 9.86 11.80 2.74
CA ASN A 114 10.15 10.59 3.51
C ASN A 114 9.48 10.59 4.89
N VAL A 115 8.15 10.72 4.90
CA VAL A 115 7.36 10.79 6.14
C VAL A 115 6.29 9.71 6.15
N THR A 116 6.18 8.98 7.26
CA THR A 116 5.01 8.16 7.58
C THR A 116 4.30 8.75 8.78
N ILE A 117 3.00 9.04 8.66
CA ILE A 117 2.11 9.27 9.80
C ILE A 117 1.23 8.03 9.93
N ILE A 118 1.28 7.37 11.09
CA ILE A 118 0.51 6.15 11.32
C ILE A 118 -0.18 6.15 12.68
N GLY A 119 -1.49 5.87 12.71
CA GLY A 119 -2.22 5.68 13.95
C GLY A 119 -1.83 4.37 14.65
N VAL A 120 -1.67 4.41 15.97
CA VAL A 120 -1.34 3.23 16.81
C VAL A 120 -2.19 3.19 18.08
N GLY A 121 -2.11 2.09 18.83
CA GLY A 121 -2.78 1.94 20.12
C GLY A 121 -4.31 2.01 19.99
N GLY A 122 -4.95 2.91 20.76
CA GLY A 122 -6.40 3.16 20.68
C GLY A 122 -6.87 3.89 19.41
N GLY A 123 -5.96 4.23 18.50
CA GLY A 123 -6.22 4.95 17.26
C GLY A 123 -5.76 6.41 17.30
N ALA A 124 -5.64 7.01 16.11
CA ALA A 124 -5.36 8.43 15.92
C ALA A 124 -6.55 9.13 15.28
N ILE A 125 -7.05 10.19 15.92
CA ILE A 125 -8.18 10.98 15.42
C ILE A 125 -7.69 12.42 15.22
N PHE A 126 -7.78 12.92 14.00
CA PHE A 126 -7.62 14.33 13.65
C PHE A 126 -9.03 14.94 13.60
N ASP A 127 -9.42 15.57 14.70
CA ASP A 127 -10.77 16.10 14.90
C ASP A 127 -10.83 17.58 14.49
N GLN A 128 -11.59 17.84 13.44
CA GLN A 128 -11.76 19.15 12.78
C GLN A 128 -10.47 19.73 12.18
N LEU A 129 -9.40 18.93 12.14
CA LEU A 129 -8.06 19.32 11.73
C LEU A 129 -7.63 18.51 10.49
N GLY A 130 -7.33 19.17 9.38
CA GLY A 130 -6.93 18.51 8.13
C GLY A 130 -5.44 18.18 8.07
N ILE A 131 -5.09 17.31 7.12
CA ILE A 131 -3.69 17.01 6.75
C ILE A 131 -3.43 17.58 5.36
N HIS A 132 -2.45 18.49 5.28
CA HIS A 132 -2.10 19.18 4.05
C HIS A 132 -0.73 18.71 3.55
N ILE A 133 -0.66 18.19 2.32
CA ILE A 133 0.57 17.71 1.69
C ILE A 133 0.91 18.65 0.54
N ARG A 134 2.03 19.36 0.64
CA ARG A 134 2.35 20.43 -0.31
C ARG A 134 3.81 20.44 -0.72
N ASP A 135 4.10 20.41 -2.02
CA ASP A 135 5.49 20.35 -2.52
C ASP A 135 6.30 19.25 -1.80
N ALA A 136 5.70 18.07 -1.73
CA ALA A 136 6.17 16.97 -0.90
C ALA A 136 6.23 15.66 -1.69
N SER A 137 7.09 14.75 -1.23
CA SER A 137 7.23 13.44 -1.87
C SER A 137 7.48 12.30 -0.90
N ASN A 138 7.12 11.09 -1.32
CA ASN A 138 7.32 9.88 -0.52
C ASN A 138 6.66 9.96 0.86
N ILE A 139 5.33 10.06 0.86
CA ILE A 139 4.51 10.25 2.06
C ILE A 139 3.57 9.04 2.24
N ILE A 140 3.49 8.53 3.47
CA ILE A 140 2.51 7.51 3.87
C ILE A 140 1.63 8.09 4.97
N ILE A 141 0.31 8.00 4.80
CA ILE A 141 -0.68 8.31 5.85
C ILE A 141 -1.51 7.04 6.07
N GLN A 142 -1.46 6.45 7.27
CA GLN A 142 -2.07 5.15 7.49
C GLN A 142 -2.75 5.00 8.85
N ASN A 143 -3.86 4.26 8.91
CA ASN A 143 -4.54 3.93 10.17
C ASN A 143 -5.02 5.15 10.99
N VAL A 144 -5.39 6.24 10.33
CA VAL A 144 -5.87 7.47 11.00
C VAL A 144 -7.33 7.76 10.65
N THR A 145 -8.03 8.42 11.56
CA THR A 145 -9.33 9.04 11.27
C THR A 145 -9.16 10.55 11.15
N VAL A 146 -9.60 11.15 10.05
CA VAL A 146 -9.68 12.61 9.88
C VAL A 146 -11.14 12.97 9.69
N ARG A 147 -11.67 13.87 10.52
CA ARG A 147 -13.11 14.16 10.48
C ARG A 147 -13.44 15.63 10.64
N ASN A 148 -14.54 16.04 10.02
CA ASN A 148 -15.20 17.33 10.21
C ASN A 148 -14.31 18.56 9.97
N VAL A 149 -13.44 18.49 8.97
CA VAL A 149 -12.55 19.59 8.58
C VAL A 149 -13.36 20.67 7.85
N LYS A 150 -13.37 21.89 8.38
CA LYS A 150 -14.23 22.95 7.85
C LYS A 150 -13.48 23.97 6.99
N LYS A 151 -14.14 24.36 5.89
CA LYS A 151 -13.77 25.47 5.01
C LYS A 151 -14.35 26.79 5.49
N SER A 152 -15.55 26.76 6.05
CA SER A 152 -16.26 27.93 6.57
C SER A 152 -16.89 27.61 7.93
N GLY A 153 -17.18 28.65 8.70
CA GLY A 153 -17.53 28.52 10.12
C GLY A 153 -16.29 28.45 11.00
N SER A 154 -16.37 27.73 12.13
CA SER A 154 -15.25 27.58 13.07
C SER A 154 -15.25 26.19 13.71
N PRO A 155 -14.08 25.64 14.05
CA PRO A 155 -12.74 26.10 13.63
C PRO A 155 -12.47 25.80 12.13
N LEU A 156 -11.52 26.50 11.51
CA LEU A 156 -11.16 26.32 10.10
C LEU A 156 -9.86 25.55 9.98
N SER A 157 -9.78 24.61 9.04
CA SER A 157 -8.54 23.89 8.75
C SER A 157 -8.49 23.46 7.29
N ASN A 158 -7.30 23.46 6.70
CA ASN A 158 -6.99 22.88 5.39
C ASN A 158 -7.99 23.21 4.25
N GLY A 159 -8.57 24.41 4.25
CA GLY A 159 -9.58 24.80 3.26
C GLY A 159 -10.85 23.92 3.24
N GLY A 160 -11.09 23.12 4.29
CA GLY A 160 -12.16 22.12 4.37
C GLY A 160 -11.80 20.72 3.91
N ASP A 161 -10.61 20.51 3.36
CA ASP A 161 -10.20 19.20 2.87
C ASP A 161 -9.74 18.31 4.03
N ALA A 162 -10.26 17.07 4.15
CA ALA A 162 -9.76 16.15 5.18
C ALA A 162 -8.27 15.81 4.93
N ILE A 163 -7.95 15.42 3.69
CA ILE A 163 -6.58 15.37 3.19
C ILE A 163 -6.52 16.14 1.87
N GLY A 164 -5.72 17.19 1.85
CA GLY A 164 -5.50 18.03 0.67
C GLY A 164 -4.07 17.90 0.14
N MET A 165 -3.90 17.82 -1.17
CA MET A 165 -2.60 17.73 -1.83
C MET A 165 -2.47 18.77 -2.93
N GLU A 166 -1.39 19.55 -2.92
CA GLU A 166 -1.15 20.53 -3.97
C GLU A 166 0.34 20.86 -4.20
N SER A 167 0.62 21.45 -5.37
CA SER A 167 1.94 21.97 -5.75
C SER A 167 3.00 20.88 -5.85
N THR A 168 3.04 20.13 -6.96
CA THR A 168 4.14 19.17 -7.27
C THR A 168 4.30 18.03 -6.25
N VAL A 169 3.19 17.47 -5.77
CA VAL A 169 3.23 16.30 -4.86
C VAL A 169 3.52 15.01 -5.64
N ARG A 170 4.36 14.12 -5.10
CA ARG A 170 4.74 12.85 -5.74
C ARG A 170 4.72 11.67 -4.75
N ASN A 171 4.30 10.49 -5.21
CA ASN A 171 4.49 9.24 -4.47
C ASN A 171 3.86 9.26 -3.08
N VAL A 172 2.53 9.33 -3.03
CA VAL A 172 1.76 9.35 -1.78
C VAL A 172 0.91 8.09 -1.66
N TRP A 173 0.98 7.43 -0.52
CA TRP A 173 0.11 6.31 -0.18
C TRP A 173 -0.73 6.65 1.05
N VAL A 174 -2.05 6.72 0.85
CA VAL A 174 -3.02 6.90 1.93
C VAL A 174 -3.80 5.61 2.06
N ASP A 175 -3.76 5.01 3.24
CA ASP A 175 -4.19 3.63 3.40
C ASP A 175 -4.90 3.39 4.74
N HIS A 176 -5.98 2.61 4.77
CA HIS A 176 -6.69 2.31 6.02
C HIS A 176 -7.07 3.56 6.83
N VAL A 177 -7.53 4.61 6.15
CA VAL A 177 -7.98 5.83 6.83
C VAL A 177 -9.51 5.93 6.86
N ASN A 178 -10.04 6.64 7.85
CA ASN A 178 -11.43 7.10 7.84
C ASN A 178 -11.42 8.61 7.55
N LEU A 179 -12.10 9.04 6.48
CA LEU A 179 -12.29 10.43 6.12
C LEU A 179 -13.79 10.75 6.21
N GLU A 180 -14.15 11.64 7.13
CA GLU A 180 -15.54 11.86 7.48
C GLU A 180 -15.89 13.34 7.47
N ALA A 181 -17.06 13.68 6.97
CA ALA A 181 -17.68 14.99 7.16
C ALA A 181 -19.05 14.82 7.82
N SER A 182 -19.72 15.94 8.07
CA SER A 182 -21.09 15.97 8.60
C SER A 182 -21.99 16.85 7.74
N GLY A 183 -21.87 16.73 6.41
CA GLY A 183 -22.60 17.56 5.43
C GLY A 183 -21.75 17.97 4.24
N GLY A 184 -22.23 18.97 3.50
CA GLY A 184 -21.56 19.56 2.35
C GLY A 184 -21.18 21.02 2.55
N GLU A 185 -21.14 21.78 1.46
CA GLU A 185 -20.75 23.20 1.50
C GLU A 185 -21.72 24.06 2.32
N ALA A 186 -23.01 23.72 2.35
CA ALA A 186 -24.01 24.44 3.14
C ALA A 186 -23.72 24.37 4.65
N GLU A 187 -23.16 23.25 5.12
CA GLU A 187 -22.73 23.02 6.50
C GLU A 187 -21.26 23.45 6.76
N GLY A 188 -20.57 23.92 5.72
CA GLY A 188 -19.21 24.49 5.79
C GLY A 188 -18.07 23.50 5.53
N PHE A 189 -18.37 22.33 4.96
CA PHE A 189 -17.37 21.32 4.57
C PHE A 189 -16.98 21.44 3.08
N ASP A 190 -15.79 20.96 2.69
CA ASP A 190 -15.38 20.86 1.28
C ASP A 190 -15.13 19.39 0.89
N GLY A 191 -13.93 19.02 0.40
CA GLY A 191 -13.59 17.67 -0.04
C GLY A 191 -13.11 16.77 1.09
N LEU A 192 -13.14 15.45 0.89
CA LEU A 192 -12.43 14.53 1.78
C LEU A 192 -11.00 14.29 1.28
N PHE A 193 -10.81 14.10 -0.03
CA PHE A 193 -9.52 13.71 -0.60
C PHE A 193 -9.22 14.47 -1.91
N ASP A 194 -8.53 15.60 -1.80
CA ASP A 194 -8.35 16.56 -2.90
C ASP A 194 -6.89 16.59 -3.41
N MET A 195 -6.73 16.65 -4.73
CA MET A 195 -5.45 16.69 -5.45
C MET A 195 -5.45 17.78 -6.52
N LYS A 196 -4.53 18.72 -6.40
CA LYS A 196 -4.48 19.93 -7.23
C LYS A 196 -3.04 20.20 -7.68
N ASN A 197 -2.87 21.08 -8.66
CA ASN A 197 -1.58 21.70 -9.01
C ASN A 197 -0.45 20.69 -9.18
N ASN A 198 -0.55 19.82 -10.20
CA ASN A 198 0.49 18.86 -10.58
C ASN A 198 0.77 17.80 -9.49
N THR A 199 -0.26 17.17 -8.92
CA THR A 199 -0.12 16.04 -7.97
C THR A 199 -0.18 14.68 -8.68
N GLN A 200 0.82 13.82 -8.48
CA GLN A 200 1.00 12.58 -9.26
C GLN A 200 1.45 11.39 -8.41
N TYR A 201 1.16 10.16 -8.88
CA TYR A 201 1.54 8.89 -8.24
C TYR A 201 0.95 8.73 -6.83
N VAL A 202 -0.37 8.83 -6.75
CA VAL A 202 -1.12 8.72 -5.49
C VAL A 202 -1.90 7.41 -5.46
N THR A 203 -1.94 6.74 -4.31
CA THR A 203 -2.83 5.60 -4.07
C THR A 203 -3.63 5.83 -2.80
N LEU A 204 -4.96 5.73 -2.91
CA LEU A 204 -5.89 5.66 -1.79
C LEU A 204 -6.45 4.24 -1.70
N SER A 205 -6.16 3.54 -0.61
CA SER A 205 -6.55 2.14 -0.45
C SER A 205 -7.18 1.81 0.89
N TYR A 206 -8.06 0.83 0.90
CA TYR A 206 -8.67 0.28 2.12
C TYR A 206 -9.24 1.36 3.05
N SER A 207 -9.75 2.45 2.50
CA SER A 207 -10.16 3.62 3.27
C SER A 207 -11.66 3.79 3.25
N VAL A 208 -12.19 4.48 4.26
CA VAL A 208 -13.60 4.81 4.39
C VAL A 208 -13.76 6.30 4.16
N LEU A 209 -14.63 6.68 3.22
CA LEU A 209 -15.02 8.05 2.93
C LEU A 209 -16.52 8.16 3.12
N ARG A 210 -17.00 9.08 3.97
CA ARG A 210 -18.44 9.14 4.27
C ARG A 210 -18.99 10.49 4.67
N ASN A 211 -20.32 10.61 4.51
CA ASN A 211 -21.15 11.70 5.02
C ASN A 211 -20.69 13.09 4.54
N SER A 212 -20.26 13.17 3.28
CA SER A 212 -19.72 14.39 2.68
C SER A 212 -20.46 14.75 1.41
N GLY A 213 -20.68 16.05 1.18
CA GLY A 213 -21.14 16.52 -0.13
C GLY A 213 -20.13 16.25 -1.26
N ARG A 214 -18.84 16.11 -0.93
CA ARG A 214 -17.75 15.91 -1.92
C ARG A 214 -16.75 14.87 -1.45
N GLY A 215 -16.62 13.79 -2.21
CA GLY A 215 -15.65 12.73 -1.92
C GLY A 215 -14.20 13.16 -2.18
N GLY A 216 -13.91 13.76 -3.34
CA GLY A 216 -12.55 14.15 -3.69
C GLY A 216 -12.39 14.69 -5.10
N LEU A 217 -11.50 15.67 -5.23
CA LEU A 217 -11.18 16.37 -6.46
C LEU A 217 -9.82 15.94 -7.01
N VAL A 218 -9.70 15.82 -8.34
CA VAL A 218 -8.43 15.72 -9.06
C VAL A 218 -8.43 16.77 -10.16
N GLY A 219 -7.64 17.82 -9.97
CA GLY A 219 -7.60 19.00 -10.82
C GLY A 219 -8.66 20.03 -10.40
N SER A 220 -8.19 21.20 -9.96
CA SER A 220 -9.03 22.29 -9.44
C SER A 220 -9.93 22.95 -10.49
N SER A 221 -9.49 22.96 -11.75
CA SER A 221 -10.17 23.59 -12.89
C SER A 221 -9.99 22.76 -14.16
N GLU A 222 -10.73 23.08 -15.22
CA GLU A 222 -10.55 22.46 -16.55
C GLU A 222 -9.18 22.79 -17.21
N SER A 223 -8.36 23.65 -16.58
CA SER A 223 -6.97 23.91 -16.97
C SER A 223 -5.93 23.20 -16.09
N ASP A 224 -6.33 22.65 -14.94
CA ASP A 224 -5.47 21.93 -14.00
C ASP A 224 -5.41 20.42 -14.34
N LEU A 225 -4.83 20.13 -15.51
CA LEU A 225 -4.88 18.81 -16.17
C LEU A 225 -3.63 17.95 -15.92
N THR A 226 -2.69 18.42 -15.10
CA THR A 226 -1.39 17.76 -14.86
C THR A 226 -1.41 16.81 -13.66
N ASN A 227 -2.56 16.64 -13.02
CA ASN A 227 -2.76 15.71 -11.92
C ASN A 227 -2.99 14.29 -12.45
N GLY A 228 -2.58 13.27 -11.71
CA GLY A 228 -2.52 11.89 -12.18
C GLY A 228 -1.08 11.39 -12.19
N PHE A 229 -0.75 10.13 -12.06
CA PHE A 229 -1.57 8.93 -12.09
C PHE A 229 -2.08 8.56 -10.69
N ILE A 230 -3.33 8.11 -10.57
CA ILE A 230 -3.97 7.87 -9.27
C ILE A 230 -4.60 6.48 -9.21
N THR A 231 -4.50 5.81 -8.06
CA THR A 231 -5.20 4.55 -7.78
C THR A 231 -6.17 4.71 -6.62
N TYR A 232 -7.38 4.19 -6.78
CA TYR A 232 -8.38 4.05 -5.73
C TYR A 232 -8.79 2.58 -5.65
N HIS A 233 -8.52 1.90 -4.54
CA HIS A 233 -9.00 0.52 -4.40
C HIS A 233 -9.41 0.10 -3.01
N HIS A 234 -10.36 -0.84 -2.96
CA HIS A 234 -10.85 -1.40 -1.70
C HIS A 234 -11.38 -0.36 -0.71
N ASN A 235 -11.79 0.81 -1.21
CA ASN A 235 -12.37 1.85 -0.38
C ASN A 235 -13.87 1.66 -0.23
N LEU A 236 -14.41 2.09 0.91
CA LEU A 236 -15.83 2.32 1.12
C LEU A 236 -16.14 3.80 0.88
N TYR A 237 -17.04 4.08 -0.05
CA TYR A 237 -17.67 5.38 -0.22
C TYR A 237 -19.12 5.26 0.23
N GLU A 238 -19.51 5.97 1.29
CA GLU A 238 -20.83 5.81 1.91
C GLU A 238 -21.50 7.16 2.16
N ASN A 239 -22.70 7.36 1.63
CA ASN A 239 -23.46 8.60 1.80
C ASN A 239 -22.64 9.84 1.35
N ILE A 240 -22.35 9.90 0.05
CA ILE A 240 -21.60 10.99 -0.56
C ILE A 240 -22.43 11.58 -1.70
N ASP A 241 -22.54 12.90 -1.80
CA ASP A 241 -23.34 13.50 -2.87
C ASP A 241 -22.64 13.34 -4.22
N SER A 242 -21.39 13.78 -4.33
CA SER A 242 -20.65 13.74 -5.59
C SER A 242 -19.13 13.59 -5.46
N ARG A 243 -18.45 13.52 -6.60
CA ARG A 243 -16.98 13.54 -6.74
C ARG A 243 -16.30 12.34 -6.09
N THR A 244 -16.48 11.14 -6.64
CA THR A 244 -15.82 9.93 -6.10
C THR A 244 -14.93 9.18 -7.11
N PRO A 245 -13.95 9.83 -7.77
CA PRO A 245 -13.57 11.25 -7.70
C PRO A 245 -14.20 12.09 -8.83
N LEU A 246 -14.08 13.43 -8.73
CA LEU A 246 -14.08 14.28 -9.92
C LEU A 246 -12.67 14.29 -10.49
N LEU A 247 -12.51 13.81 -11.73
CA LEU A 247 -11.23 13.59 -12.39
C LEU A 247 -11.10 14.46 -13.64
N ARG A 248 -10.10 15.35 -13.67
CA ARG A 248 -9.74 16.15 -14.84
C ARG A 248 -8.38 15.77 -15.40
N GLY A 249 -8.31 15.53 -16.71
CA GLY A 249 -7.08 15.25 -17.46
C GLY A 249 -6.40 13.91 -17.16
N GLY A 250 -6.03 13.66 -15.90
CA GLY A 250 -5.23 12.53 -15.47
C GLY A 250 -5.80 11.14 -15.73
N VAL A 251 -4.96 10.14 -15.50
CA VAL A 251 -5.34 8.72 -15.52
C VAL A 251 -5.60 8.24 -14.10
N ALA A 252 -6.75 7.58 -13.88
CA ALA A 252 -7.07 6.93 -12.63
C ALA A 252 -7.41 5.45 -12.84
N HIS A 253 -6.91 4.58 -11.96
CA HIS A 253 -7.35 3.19 -11.85
C HIS A 253 -8.19 3.03 -10.58
N ILE A 254 -9.46 2.65 -10.75
CA ILE A 254 -10.48 2.64 -9.72
C ILE A 254 -11.04 1.22 -9.68
N TYR A 255 -10.65 0.42 -8.67
CA TYR A 255 -11.03 -0.98 -8.63
C TYR A 255 -11.38 -1.54 -7.26
N ASN A 256 -12.27 -2.52 -7.21
CA ASN A 256 -12.72 -3.18 -5.97
C ASN A 256 -13.18 -2.20 -4.87
N ASN A 257 -13.68 -1.02 -5.21
CA ASN A 257 -14.30 -0.11 -4.25
C ASN A 257 -15.77 -0.49 -4.06
N HIS A 258 -16.30 -0.23 -2.87
CA HIS A 258 -17.71 -0.36 -2.54
C HIS A 258 -18.31 1.05 -2.40
N TYR A 259 -19.27 1.37 -3.26
CA TYR A 259 -20.01 2.63 -3.23
C TYR A 259 -21.43 2.36 -2.76
N VAL A 260 -21.88 3.06 -1.72
CA VAL A 260 -23.23 2.94 -1.17
C VAL A 260 -23.79 4.35 -0.98
N SER A 261 -24.96 4.61 -1.57
CA SER A 261 -25.62 5.92 -1.46
C SER A 261 -24.77 7.06 -2.02
N LEU A 262 -24.41 6.98 -3.31
CA LEU A 262 -24.01 8.16 -4.07
C LEU A 262 -25.26 8.96 -4.46
N ASN A 263 -25.46 10.12 -3.85
CA ASN A 263 -26.75 10.82 -3.92
C ASN A 263 -26.97 11.58 -5.23
N GLU A 264 -25.90 12.08 -5.85
CA GLU A 264 -25.98 12.81 -7.12
C GLU A 264 -25.20 12.14 -8.25
N SER A 265 -23.89 11.96 -8.09
CA SER A 265 -23.01 11.37 -9.12
C SER A 265 -21.74 10.75 -8.54
N GLY A 266 -21.14 9.80 -9.25
CA GLY A 266 -19.94 9.10 -8.80
C GLY A 266 -18.64 9.58 -9.45
N ILE A 267 -18.01 8.66 -10.18
CA ILE A 267 -16.77 8.88 -10.92
C ILE A 267 -17.06 9.83 -12.08
N ASN A 268 -16.54 11.05 -11.99
CA ASN A 268 -16.81 12.11 -12.94
C ASN A 268 -15.55 12.41 -13.77
N SER A 269 -15.42 11.75 -14.91
CA SER A 269 -14.29 11.89 -15.83
C SER A 269 -14.52 13.07 -16.77
N ARG A 270 -13.61 14.05 -16.76
CA ARG A 270 -13.71 15.34 -17.49
C ARG A 270 -12.41 15.74 -18.17
N ALA A 271 -12.50 16.67 -19.11
CA ALA A 271 -11.36 17.33 -19.75
C ALA A 271 -10.23 16.38 -20.15
N GLY A 272 -10.58 15.30 -20.86
CA GLY A 272 -9.62 14.32 -21.37
C GLY A 272 -9.13 13.28 -20.35
N ALA A 273 -9.64 13.30 -19.12
CA ALA A 273 -9.40 12.27 -18.11
C ALA A 273 -9.64 10.86 -18.63
N ARG A 274 -8.93 9.87 -18.06
CA ARG A 274 -9.08 8.46 -18.40
C ARG A 274 -9.22 7.60 -17.15
N ALA A 275 -10.42 7.10 -16.89
CA ALA A 275 -10.71 6.23 -15.76
C ALA A 275 -10.74 4.75 -16.19
N LYS A 276 -9.91 3.91 -15.59
CA LYS A 276 -10.08 2.44 -15.62
C LYS A 276 -10.93 2.04 -14.41
N VAL A 277 -12.12 1.49 -14.63
CA VAL A 277 -13.12 1.25 -13.59
C VAL A 277 -13.44 -0.24 -13.53
N ASP A 278 -12.79 -0.97 -12.63
CA ASP A 278 -12.80 -2.44 -12.62
C ASP A 278 -13.33 -3.06 -11.33
N ASN A 279 -14.25 -4.01 -11.46
CA ASN A 279 -14.72 -4.85 -10.35
C ASN A 279 -15.18 -4.07 -9.10
N ASN A 280 -15.74 -2.89 -9.26
CA ASN A 280 -16.35 -2.13 -8.16
C ASN A 280 -17.79 -2.61 -7.91
N TYR A 281 -18.30 -2.40 -6.70
CA TYR A 281 -19.69 -2.64 -6.34
C TYR A 281 -20.39 -1.32 -6.06
N PHE A 282 -21.40 -0.98 -6.84
CA PHE A 282 -22.21 0.22 -6.64
C PHE A 282 -23.59 -0.17 -6.14
N LYS A 283 -24.01 0.41 -5.02
CA LYS A 283 -25.28 0.12 -4.34
C LYS A 283 -26.08 1.39 -4.08
N ASN A 284 -27.38 1.37 -4.36
CA ASN A 284 -28.31 2.47 -4.02
C ASN A 284 -27.78 3.85 -4.46
N SER A 285 -27.26 3.93 -5.68
CA SER A 285 -26.46 5.08 -6.12
C SER A 285 -26.99 5.68 -7.41
N LYS A 286 -26.68 6.94 -7.66
CA LYS A 286 -27.07 7.65 -8.88
C LYS A 286 -25.84 8.02 -9.70
N ASP A 287 -25.95 7.92 -11.03
CA ASP A 287 -24.99 8.45 -12.00
C ASP A 287 -23.53 8.13 -11.67
N VAL A 288 -23.25 6.84 -11.46
CA VAL A 288 -22.01 6.37 -10.82
C VAL A 288 -20.74 6.53 -11.67
N LEU A 289 -20.90 6.72 -12.98
CA LEU A 289 -19.81 6.94 -13.93
C LEU A 289 -20.28 7.82 -15.10
N GLY A 290 -19.51 8.84 -15.45
CA GLY A 290 -19.77 9.64 -16.65
C GLY A 290 -18.99 10.95 -16.66
N THR A 291 -19.46 11.89 -17.47
CA THR A 291 -19.06 13.30 -17.45
C THR A 291 -20.24 14.11 -16.98
N PHE A 292 -20.12 14.82 -15.85
CA PHE A 292 -21.25 15.58 -15.28
C PHE A 292 -20.85 17.03 -15.00
N TYR A 293 -21.81 17.95 -15.10
CA TYR A 293 -21.69 19.39 -14.84
C TYR A 293 -20.64 20.09 -15.73
N THR A 294 -20.39 19.56 -16.94
CA THR A 294 -19.51 20.14 -17.96
C THR A 294 -19.74 19.48 -19.33
N ASP A 295 -19.42 20.18 -20.41
CA ASP A 295 -19.31 19.63 -21.77
C ASP A 295 -17.89 19.15 -22.11
N ALA A 296 -16.90 19.43 -21.25
CA ALA A 296 -15.53 18.96 -21.38
C ALA A 296 -15.44 17.45 -21.08
N ALA A 297 -15.65 16.63 -22.12
CA ALA A 297 -15.70 15.18 -22.01
C ALA A 297 -14.43 14.55 -21.43
N GLY A 298 -14.62 13.53 -20.60
CA GLY A 298 -13.59 12.56 -20.22
C GLY A 298 -13.85 11.19 -20.84
N TYR A 299 -13.00 10.25 -20.49
CA TYR A 299 -13.01 8.89 -21.01
C TYR A 299 -12.95 7.86 -19.90
N TRP A 300 -13.45 6.66 -20.19
CA TRP A 300 -13.41 5.53 -19.29
C TRP A 300 -13.35 4.19 -20.02
N GLN A 301 -12.74 3.23 -19.35
CA GLN A 301 -12.82 1.81 -19.67
C GLN A 301 -13.31 1.08 -18.42
N ALA A 302 -14.49 0.46 -18.51
CA ALA A 302 -15.14 -0.21 -17.40
C ALA A 302 -15.27 -1.72 -17.64
N SER A 303 -15.04 -2.53 -16.61
CA SER A 303 -15.20 -3.99 -16.67
C SER A 303 -15.59 -4.58 -15.31
N GLY A 304 -16.41 -5.63 -15.31
CA GLY A 304 -16.67 -6.46 -14.12
C GLY A 304 -17.37 -5.78 -12.93
N ASN A 305 -17.86 -4.55 -13.08
CA ASN A 305 -18.55 -3.84 -12.01
C ASN A 305 -19.97 -4.39 -11.78
N ILE A 306 -20.45 -4.33 -10.54
CA ILE A 306 -21.84 -4.65 -10.18
C ILE A 306 -22.63 -3.36 -9.93
N LEU A 307 -23.81 -3.29 -10.53
CA LEU A 307 -24.78 -2.21 -10.35
C LEU A 307 -26.00 -2.75 -9.61
N ASP A 308 -26.10 -2.47 -8.31
CA ASP A 308 -27.19 -2.87 -7.41
C ASP A 308 -28.03 -1.64 -7.07
N ASN A 309 -29.26 -1.57 -7.61
CA ASN A 309 -30.13 -0.41 -7.44
C ASN A 309 -29.45 0.92 -7.84
N VAL A 310 -28.87 0.96 -9.04
CA VAL A 310 -28.25 2.17 -9.62
C VAL A 310 -29.22 2.85 -10.58
N THR A 311 -29.38 4.16 -10.42
CA THR A 311 -30.21 5.00 -11.30
C THR A 311 -29.34 5.90 -12.17
N TRP A 312 -29.88 6.27 -13.34
CA TRP A 312 -29.17 7.04 -14.36
C TRP A 312 -30.03 8.18 -14.88
N SER A 313 -29.45 9.37 -14.99
CA SER A 313 -30.06 10.50 -15.68
C SER A 313 -30.04 10.28 -17.20
N SER A 314 -30.89 11.00 -17.93
CA SER A 314 -30.77 11.06 -19.40
C SER A 314 -29.60 11.96 -19.82
N PRO A 315 -28.89 11.65 -20.92
CA PRO A 315 -27.89 12.54 -21.47
C PRO A 315 -28.47 13.93 -21.80
N GLY A 316 -27.70 14.97 -21.52
CA GLY A 316 -28.02 16.37 -21.73
C GLY A 316 -26.79 17.17 -22.14
N THR A 317 -26.87 18.51 -22.08
CA THR A 317 -25.80 19.40 -22.55
C THR A 317 -24.51 19.29 -21.74
N ASP A 318 -24.62 19.10 -20.42
CA ASP A 318 -23.50 19.06 -19.48
C ASP A 318 -23.49 17.80 -18.61
N THR A 319 -24.37 16.85 -18.92
CA THR A 319 -24.65 15.65 -18.13
C THR A 319 -24.67 14.46 -19.06
N ASN A 320 -23.61 13.65 -19.02
CA ASN A 320 -23.37 12.54 -19.94
C ASN A 320 -23.01 11.28 -19.12
N PRO A 321 -24.00 10.63 -18.48
CA PRO A 321 -23.78 9.37 -17.78
C PRO A 321 -23.33 8.28 -18.75
N ALA A 322 -22.47 7.37 -18.28
CA ALA A 322 -22.13 6.15 -19.02
C ALA A 322 -23.38 5.29 -19.27
N GLY A 323 -24.36 5.36 -18.37
CA GLY A 323 -25.64 4.66 -18.48
C GLY A 323 -25.57 3.20 -18.06
N PRO A 324 -26.70 2.48 -18.14
CA PRO A 324 -26.75 1.05 -17.82
C PRO A 324 -25.70 0.26 -18.60
N GLY A 325 -25.01 -0.65 -17.91
CA GLY A 325 -23.94 -1.47 -18.51
C GLY A 325 -22.58 -0.78 -18.65
N MET A 326 -22.48 0.54 -18.40
CA MET A 326 -21.24 1.31 -18.41
C MET A 326 -20.32 1.01 -19.62
N PRO A 327 -20.82 1.19 -20.87
CA PRO A 327 -20.01 0.95 -22.07
C PRO A 327 -18.72 1.76 -22.03
N SER A 328 -17.62 1.09 -22.37
CA SER A 328 -16.31 1.75 -22.50
C SER A 328 -16.28 2.64 -23.73
N ASN A 329 -15.68 3.82 -23.61
CA ASN A 329 -15.48 4.76 -24.72
C ASN A 329 -14.00 4.96 -25.07
N THR A 330 -13.10 4.27 -24.36
CA THR A 330 -11.66 4.26 -24.64
C THR A 330 -11.01 2.97 -24.16
N THR A 331 -9.69 2.87 -24.32
CA THR A 331 -8.84 1.88 -23.65
C THR A 331 -7.81 2.60 -22.77
N VAL A 332 -7.58 2.08 -21.57
CA VAL A 332 -6.68 2.64 -20.56
C VAL A 332 -5.67 1.57 -20.15
N SER A 333 -4.37 1.90 -20.27
CA SER A 333 -3.28 1.01 -19.87
C SER A 333 -2.85 1.28 -18.43
N ILE A 334 -2.66 0.21 -17.63
CA ILE A 334 -2.21 0.26 -16.24
C ILE A 334 -0.80 -0.35 -16.15
N PRO A 335 0.22 0.42 -15.75
CA PRO A 335 1.63 0.01 -15.84
C PRO A 335 2.17 -0.72 -14.60
N TYR A 336 1.29 -1.16 -13.68
CA TYR A 336 1.67 -1.89 -12.48
C TYR A 336 0.85 -3.18 -12.37
N SER A 337 1.37 -4.16 -11.62
CA SER A 337 0.65 -5.39 -11.32
C SER A 337 -0.41 -5.16 -10.25
N TYR A 338 -1.56 -5.78 -10.43
CA TYR A 338 -2.68 -5.77 -9.49
C TYR A 338 -3.42 -7.10 -9.59
N THR A 339 -4.16 -7.43 -8.52
CA THR A 339 -5.09 -8.56 -8.50
C THR A 339 -6.46 -8.00 -8.17
N LEU A 340 -7.48 -8.43 -8.89
CA LEU A 340 -8.85 -8.02 -8.66
C LEU A 340 -9.59 -9.09 -7.87
N ASP A 341 -10.28 -8.68 -6.82
CA ASP A 341 -11.36 -9.48 -6.26
C ASP A 341 -12.54 -9.54 -7.22
N GLY A 342 -13.34 -10.61 -7.13
CA GLY A 342 -14.64 -10.64 -7.78
C GLY A 342 -15.55 -9.55 -7.21
N ALA A 343 -16.19 -8.74 -8.07
CA ALA A 343 -16.99 -7.61 -7.60
C ALA A 343 -18.08 -7.99 -6.58
N SER A 344 -18.64 -9.20 -6.65
CA SER A 344 -19.69 -9.67 -5.74
C SER A 344 -19.25 -9.81 -4.29
N CYS A 345 -17.95 -10.01 -4.03
CA CYS A 345 -17.43 -10.14 -2.66
C CYS A 345 -16.85 -8.83 -2.12
N VAL A 346 -16.71 -7.80 -2.96
CA VAL A 346 -16.17 -6.49 -2.58
C VAL A 346 -16.89 -5.90 -1.35
N PRO A 347 -18.23 -5.92 -1.23
CA PRO A 347 -18.90 -5.43 -0.03
C PRO A 347 -18.42 -6.13 1.26
N SER A 348 -18.24 -7.46 1.21
CA SER A 348 -17.78 -8.25 2.35
C SER A 348 -16.33 -7.95 2.69
N ILE A 349 -15.46 -7.89 1.68
CA ILE A 349 -14.03 -7.56 1.87
C ILE A 349 -13.89 -6.17 2.47
N VAL A 350 -14.46 -5.16 1.81
CA VAL A 350 -14.36 -3.77 2.23
C VAL A 350 -14.91 -3.56 3.64
N SER A 351 -16.00 -4.25 4.03
CA SER A 351 -16.54 -4.13 5.40
C SER A 351 -15.58 -4.63 6.50
N GLN A 352 -14.71 -5.59 6.16
CA GLN A 352 -13.75 -6.19 7.08
C GLN A 352 -12.45 -5.41 7.10
N THR A 353 -11.98 -4.96 5.93
CA THR A 353 -10.64 -4.38 5.76
C THR A 353 -10.63 -2.86 5.84
N ALA A 354 -11.63 -2.17 5.29
CA ALA A 354 -11.52 -0.73 5.10
C ALA A 354 -11.66 0.07 6.39
N GLY A 355 -10.80 1.08 6.51
CA GLY A 355 -10.81 2.08 7.56
C GLY A 355 -9.73 1.87 8.62
N ALA A 356 -9.61 2.88 9.50
CA ALA A 356 -8.69 2.82 10.62
C ALA A 356 -9.13 1.77 11.66
N ASN A 357 -8.15 1.26 12.41
CA ASN A 357 -8.30 0.27 13.48
C ASN A 357 -8.86 -1.08 13.03
N LYS A 358 -8.62 -1.46 11.77
CA LYS A 358 -8.97 -2.77 11.20
C LYS A 358 -7.81 -3.75 11.14
N GLY A 359 -6.74 -3.48 11.89
CA GLY A 359 -5.52 -4.29 11.86
C GLY A 359 -4.81 -4.30 10.51
N LEU A 360 -5.05 -3.27 9.68
CA LEU A 360 -4.47 -3.11 8.35
C LEU A 360 -4.71 -4.30 7.42
N GLN A 361 -5.82 -5.01 7.61
CA GLN A 361 -6.15 -6.21 6.84
C GLN A 361 -6.28 -5.89 5.35
N VAL A 362 -5.71 -6.74 4.50
CA VAL A 362 -5.76 -6.60 3.04
C VAL A 362 -6.44 -7.80 2.41
N SER A 363 -7.01 -7.62 1.22
CA SER A 363 -7.47 -8.76 0.42
C SER A 363 -6.30 -9.56 -0.13
N ASN A 364 -6.48 -10.89 -0.24
CA ASN A 364 -5.57 -11.77 -0.97
C ASN A 364 -5.91 -11.89 -2.48
N GLY A 365 -6.90 -11.13 -2.97
CA GLY A 365 -7.35 -11.18 -4.37
C GLY A 365 -8.20 -12.41 -4.71
N ASN A 366 -8.66 -13.14 -3.70
CA ASN A 366 -9.57 -14.28 -3.83
C ASN A 366 -10.72 -14.16 -2.82
N CYS A 367 -11.29 -12.96 -2.70
CA CYS A 367 -12.44 -12.67 -1.85
C CYS A 367 -12.24 -13.00 -0.38
N SER A 368 -11.00 -12.92 0.12
CA SER A 368 -10.68 -13.20 1.52
C SER A 368 -9.74 -12.16 2.12
N PRO A 369 -10.06 -11.61 3.31
CA PRO A 369 -9.13 -10.73 4.01
C PRO A 369 -8.00 -11.53 4.64
N THR A 370 -6.85 -10.88 4.78
CA THR A 370 -5.64 -11.41 5.40
C THR A 370 -4.99 -10.31 6.20
N THR A 371 -4.42 -10.66 7.35
CA THR A 371 -3.66 -9.71 8.16
C THR A 371 -2.23 -9.61 7.61
N PRO A 372 -1.67 -8.40 7.43
CA PRO A 372 -0.26 -8.23 7.12
C PRO A 372 0.58 -8.92 8.19
N THR A 373 1.48 -9.82 7.80
CA THR A 373 2.35 -10.48 8.78
C THR A 373 3.38 -9.47 9.29
N THR A 374 3.44 -9.25 10.60
CA THR A 374 4.54 -8.53 11.24
C THR A 374 5.83 -9.31 11.05
N ALA A 375 6.74 -8.83 10.20
CA ALA A 375 8.12 -9.31 10.24
C ALA A 375 8.73 -8.91 11.59
N PRO A 376 9.38 -9.82 12.35
CA PRO A 376 10.07 -9.46 13.59
C PRO A 376 11.25 -8.52 13.28
N THR A 377 11.25 -7.33 13.86
CA THR A 377 12.41 -6.42 13.88
C THR A 377 13.45 -6.91 14.89
N THR A 378 14.33 -7.81 14.45
CA THR A 378 15.66 -7.96 15.07
C THR A 378 16.63 -7.09 14.29
N PRO A 379 17.43 -6.20 14.93
CA PRO A 379 18.40 -5.39 14.22
C PRO A 379 19.58 -6.27 13.80
N ALA A 380 19.56 -6.74 12.54
CA ALA A 380 20.75 -7.25 11.87
C ALA A 380 21.34 -6.13 11.00
N PRO A 381 22.68 -6.07 10.85
CA PRO A 381 23.36 -4.91 10.28
C PRO A 381 22.98 -4.70 8.82
N ASN A 382 22.57 -3.47 8.51
CA ASN A 382 22.45 -2.91 7.16
C ASN A 382 23.83 -2.94 6.44
N PRO A 383 23.93 -2.79 5.11
CA PRO A 383 22.89 -2.69 4.07
C PRO A 383 23.14 -3.73 2.94
N THR A 384 22.27 -4.02 1.97
CA THR A 384 21.72 -3.06 1.01
C THR A 384 20.71 -3.79 0.10
N THR A 385 19.65 -3.05 -0.24
CA THR A 385 18.82 -3.12 -1.46
C THR A 385 18.07 -4.41 -1.75
N ALA A 386 16.89 -4.45 -1.15
CA ALA A 386 15.72 -5.14 -1.66
C ALA A 386 15.35 -4.69 -3.08
N SER A 387 14.83 -5.62 -3.89
CA SER A 387 13.49 -5.46 -4.45
C SER A 387 12.95 -6.84 -4.89
N PRO A 388 11.77 -7.25 -4.41
CA PRO A 388 10.96 -8.28 -5.04
C PRO A 388 9.74 -7.69 -5.75
N ALA A 389 9.21 -8.54 -6.64
CA ALA A 389 7.91 -8.52 -7.33
C ALA A 389 7.91 -7.88 -8.74
N PRO A 390 7.07 -8.37 -9.70
CA PRO A 390 5.90 -9.24 -9.51
C PRO A 390 5.67 -10.37 -10.56
N THR A 391 4.83 -11.31 -10.16
CA THR A 391 4.11 -12.29 -10.98
C THR A 391 2.97 -11.63 -11.78
N THR A 392 2.87 -11.95 -13.07
CA THR A 392 1.61 -12.04 -13.84
C THR A 392 1.80 -13.13 -14.93
N PRO A 393 0.76 -13.47 -15.70
CA PRO A 393 -0.02 -14.72 -15.76
C PRO A 393 0.60 -15.84 -16.63
N ALA A 394 -0.12 -16.95 -16.87
CA ALA A 394 0.27 -18.17 -17.61
C ALA A 394 1.16 -17.96 -18.88
N PRO A 395 2.03 -18.93 -19.21
CA PRO A 395 3.40 -18.66 -19.65
C PRO A 395 3.45 -18.07 -21.06
N THR A 396 3.65 -16.77 -21.15
CA THR A 396 4.30 -16.19 -22.32
C THR A 396 5.75 -16.66 -22.27
N THR A 397 6.08 -17.72 -23.03
CA THR A 397 7.48 -18.06 -23.29
C THR A 397 8.23 -16.76 -23.62
N PRO A 398 9.31 -16.43 -22.90
CA PRO A 398 10.03 -15.20 -23.17
C PRO A 398 10.48 -15.17 -24.64
N SER A 399 10.25 -14.04 -25.32
CA SER A 399 10.83 -13.81 -26.64
C SER A 399 12.35 -13.66 -26.51
N GLY A 400 13.13 -14.24 -27.43
CA GLY A 400 14.59 -14.15 -27.46
C GLY A 400 15.29 -15.51 -27.43
N THR A 401 16.61 -15.50 -27.58
CA THR A 401 17.43 -16.73 -27.52
C THR A 401 17.56 -17.19 -26.07
N ASN A 402 17.18 -18.44 -25.78
CA ASN A 402 17.46 -19.06 -24.48
C ASN A 402 18.97 -19.35 -24.35
N LEU A 403 19.65 -18.59 -23.48
CA LEU A 403 21.09 -18.64 -23.25
C LEU A 403 21.51 -19.82 -22.36
N SER A 404 20.56 -20.56 -21.80
CA SER A 404 20.81 -21.75 -20.98
C SER A 404 21.17 -22.97 -21.82
N ILE A 405 20.75 -23.00 -23.08
CA ILE A 405 21.01 -24.13 -23.98
C ILE A 405 22.51 -24.17 -24.32
N GLY A 406 23.17 -25.28 -23.98
CA GLY A 406 24.62 -25.43 -24.15
C GLY A 406 25.48 -24.85 -23.01
N ALA A 407 24.85 -24.32 -21.95
CA ALA A 407 25.52 -23.92 -20.73
C ALA A 407 25.78 -25.13 -19.80
N GLY A 408 26.53 -24.91 -18.71
CA GLY A 408 26.68 -25.89 -17.64
C GLY A 408 25.66 -25.69 -16.52
N ALA A 409 25.40 -26.74 -15.73
CA ALA A 409 24.58 -26.66 -14.51
C ALA A 409 25.25 -27.32 -13.30
N ASP A 410 24.97 -26.79 -12.11
CA ASP A 410 25.28 -27.39 -10.80
C ASP A 410 24.29 -26.88 -9.73
N GLY A 411 24.39 -27.34 -8.48
CA GLY A 411 23.44 -26.95 -7.43
C GLY A 411 23.79 -27.52 -6.05
N SER A 412 22.97 -27.23 -5.04
CA SER A 412 23.28 -27.59 -3.64
C SER A 412 23.16 -29.08 -3.32
N SER A 413 22.12 -29.75 -3.82
CA SER A 413 21.89 -31.19 -3.67
C SER A 413 21.02 -31.71 -4.82
N LYS A 414 20.92 -33.03 -4.97
CA LYS A 414 20.00 -33.64 -5.94
C LYS A 414 19.42 -34.96 -5.40
N ALA A 415 18.13 -35.17 -5.59
CA ALA A 415 17.46 -36.42 -5.32
C ALA A 415 17.92 -37.50 -6.30
N SER A 416 17.82 -38.77 -5.87
CA SER A 416 18.10 -39.92 -6.73
C SER A 416 17.23 -39.88 -7.99
N GLY A 417 17.79 -40.25 -9.14
CA GLY A 417 17.08 -40.22 -10.42
C GLY A 417 16.99 -38.85 -11.11
N THR A 418 17.56 -37.80 -10.52
CA THR A 418 17.61 -36.45 -11.13
C THR A 418 19.05 -36.00 -11.42
N SER A 419 19.20 -35.00 -12.29
CA SER A 419 20.48 -34.40 -12.65
C SER A 419 20.37 -32.88 -12.73
N TYR A 420 21.45 -32.16 -12.42
CA TYR A 420 21.51 -30.72 -12.62
C TYR A 420 21.34 -30.35 -14.10
N GLY A 421 21.88 -31.15 -15.01
CA GLY A 421 21.79 -30.89 -16.46
C GLY A 421 20.38 -30.98 -17.03
N ASN A 422 19.44 -31.59 -16.31
CA ASN A 422 18.06 -31.73 -16.77
C ASN A 422 17.34 -30.38 -16.89
N VAL A 423 17.85 -29.30 -16.27
CA VAL A 423 17.22 -27.98 -16.36
C VAL A 423 17.59 -27.20 -17.62
N LEU A 424 18.45 -27.77 -18.48
CA LEU A 424 19.01 -27.12 -19.67
C LEU A 424 18.79 -27.94 -20.96
N ASP A 425 18.01 -29.01 -20.90
CA ASP A 425 17.87 -29.98 -21.99
C ASP A 425 16.63 -29.74 -22.88
N ALA A 426 15.83 -28.71 -22.56
CA ALA A 426 14.58 -28.37 -23.23
C ALA A 426 13.55 -29.51 -23.22
N ASN A 427 13.59 -30.38 -22.21
CA ASN A 427 12.69 -31.50 -22.03
C ASN A 427 11.92 -31.41 -20.71
N MET A 428 10.64 -31.04 -20.81
CA MET A 428 9.72 -30.95 -19.67
C MET A 428 9.43 -32.28 -18.93
N SER A 429 9.95 -33.41 -19.41
CA SER A 429 9.81 -34.73 -18.78
C SER A 429 10.96 -35.09 -17.85
N THR A 430 12.10 -34.41 -17.98
CA THR A 430 13.24 -34.51 -17.07
C THR A 430 13.23 -33.30 -16.12
N TYR A 431 13.84 -33.45 -14.95
CA TYR A 431 13.93 -32.36 -13.98
C TYR A 431 15.10 -32.53 -13.02
N TRP A 432 15.52 -31.44 -12.42
CA TRP A 432 16.28 -31.43 -11.18
C TRP A 432 15.33 -31.34 -9.98
N SER A 433 15.64 -32.06 -8.90
CA SER A 433 14.95 -31.93 -7.62
C SER A 433 15.98 -32.00 -6.48
N PRO A 434 15.95 -31.11 -5.49
CA PRO A 434 16.82 -31.23 -4.32
C PRO A 434 16.38 -32.37 -3.40
N THR A 435 17.22 -32.74 -2.44
CA THR A 435 16.92 -33.82 -1.48
C THR A 435 15.83 -33.47 -0.44
N GLY A 436 15.44 -32.20 -0.34
CA GLY A 436 14.42 -31.71 0.59
C GLY A 436 13.48 -30.68 -0.05
N THR A 437 12.83 -29.86 0.78
CA THR A 437 11.92 -28.78 0.32
C THR A 437 12.65 -27.49 -0.04
N THR A 438 13.97 -27.44 0.10
CA THR A 438 14.83 -26.31 -0.24
C THR A 438 16.05 -26.79 -1.01
N GLY A 439 16.67 -25.89 -1.77
CA GLY A 439 17.87 -26.19 -2.54
C GLY A 439 18.13 -25.16 -3.62
N SER A 440 19.31 -25.23 -4.24
CA SER A 440 19.69 -24.32 -5.32
C SER A 440 20.11 -25.07 -6.57
N ILE A 441 19.78 -24.47 -7.72
CA ILE A 441 20.20 -24.90 -9.05
C ILE A 441 20.77 -23.67 -9.79
N SER A 442 21.81 -23.87 -10.57
CA SER A 442 22.55 -22.80 -11.23
C SER A 442 22.77 -23.08 -12.71
N VAL A 443 22.80 -22.02 -13.51
CA VAL A 443 23.32 -22.02 -14.89
C VAL A 443 24.67 -21.32 -14.90
N LYS A 444 25.67 -21.89 -15.58
CA LYS A 444 27.03 -21.34 -15.67
C LYS A 444 27.57 -21.34 -17.10
N TRP A 445 28.26 -20.27 -17.45
CA TRP A 445 28.89 -20.05 -18.76
C TRP A 445 30.41 -19.94 -18.64
N GLY A 446 31.13 -20.19 -19.74
CA GLY A 446 32.59 -20.04 -19.79
C GLY A 446 33.05 -18.58 -19.68
N SER A 447 32.20 -17.62 -20.03
CA SER A 447 32.44 -16.18 -19.99
C SER A 447 31.23 -15.43 -19.43
N ALA A 448 31.43 -14.15 -19.08
CA ALA A 448 30.36 -13.32 -18.54
C ALA A 448 29.24 -13.17 -19.59
N THR A 449 28.03 -13.56 -19.21
CA THR A 449 26.84 -13.52 -20.05
C THR A 449 25.86 -12.53 -19.45
N THR A 450 25.29 -11.68 -20.30
CA THR A 450 24.35 -10.64 -19.88
C THR A 450 22.93 -11.20 -19.88
N VAL A 451 22.28 -11.19 -18.73
CA VAL A 451 20.91 -11.68 -18.53
C VAL A 451 20.08 -10.67 -17.76
N SER A 452 18.78 -10.59 -18.05
CA SER A 452 17.82 -9.73 -17.34
C SER A 452 16.49 -10.42 -17.04
N ARG A 453 16.33 -11.66 -17.54
CA ARG A 453 15.12 -12.47 -17.36
C ARG A 453 15.49 -13.94 -17.28
N ILE A 454 14.79 -14.67 -16.43
CA ILE A 454 14.81 -16.13 -16.39
C ILE A 454 13.38 -16.68 -16.47
N ASN A 455 13.23 -17.94 -16.86
CA ASN A 455 11.96 -18.65 -16.79
C ASN A 455 12.18 -20.00 -16.12
N ILE A 456 11.58 -20.16 -14.94
CA ILE A 456 11.63 -21.39 -14.15
C ILE A 456 10.37 -22.19 -14.44
N ARG A 457 10.53 -23.40 -14.97
CA ARG A 457 9.40 -24.26 -15.33
C ARG A 457 9.40 -25.50 -14.47
N GLU A 458 8.30 -25.75 -13.76
CA GLU A 458 8.14 -26.96 -12.96
C GLU A 458 7.72 -28.15 -13.82
N ALA A 459 8.13 -29.35 -13.43
CA ALA A 459 7.62 -30.57 -14.03
C ALA A 459 6.09 -30.65 -13.83
N SER A 460 5.37 -31.27 -14.78
CA SER A 460 3.89 -31.27 -14.81
C SER A 460 3.22 -31.83 -13.55
N GLY A 461 3.84 -32.79 -12.86
CA GLY A 461 3.37 -33.35 -11.60
C GLY A 461 3.74 -32.56 -10.34
N ALA A 462 4.45 -31.45 -10.51
CA ALA A 462 5.05 -30.65 -9.44
C ALA A 462 4.72 -29.16 -9.51
N THR A 463 3.84 -28.74 -10.42
CA THR A 463 3.41 -27.35 -10.54
C THR A 463 2.84 -26.81 -9.23
N GLY A 464 3.30 -25.62 -8.83
CA GLY A 464 2.90 -24.93 -7.60
C GLY A 464 3.61 -25.42 -6.35
N ARG A 465 4.66 -26.24 -6.45
CA ARG A 465 5.42 -26.69 -5.28
C ARG A 465 6.43 -25.65 -4.81
N ILE A 466 7.06 -24.94 -5.73
CA ILE A 466 8.03 -23.88 -5.40
C ILE A 466 7.29 -22.75 -4.66
N GLY A 467 7.68 -22.56 -3.40
CA GLY A 467 7.24 -21.45 -2.57
C GLY A 467 8.15 -20.24 -2.82
N SER A 468 8.92 -19.85 -1.81
CA SER A 468 9.82 -18.70 -1.83
C SER A 468 11.18 -19.05 -2.43
N TRP A 469 11.79 -18.08 -3.11
CA TRP A 469 13.12 -18.22 -3.71
C TRP A 469 13.85 -16.88 -3.83
N ARG A 470 15.16 -16.96 -4.12
CA ARG A 470 16.00 -15.83 -4.53
C ARG A 470 16.85 -16.18 -5.75
N VAL A 471 17.03 -15.21 -6.65
CA VAL A 471 17.97 -15.29 -7.77
C VAL A 471 19.25 -14.59 -7.38
N ILE A 472 20.39 -15.25 -7.55
CA ILE A 472 21.68 -14.80 -7.04
C ILE A 472 22.71 -14.77 -8.17
N ASN A 473 23.49 -13.69 -8.23
CA ASN A 473 24.77 -13.71 -8.90
C ASN A 473 25.74 -14.54 -8.05
N HIS A 474 26.00 -15.78 -8.46
CA HIS A 474 26.79 -16.71 -7.65
C HIS A 474 28.24 -16.26 -7.48
N ASP A 475 28.76 -15.46 -8.40
CA ASP A 475 30.14 -14.98 -8.32
C ASP A 475 30.30 -13.94 -7.19
N THR A 476 29.26 -13.16 -6.90
CA THR A 476 29.31 -12.05 -5.92
C THR A 476 28.46 -12.26 -4.67
N GLY A 477 27.54 -13.23 -4.69
CA GLY A 477 26.54 -13.43 -3.64
C GLY A 477 25.39 -12.41 -3.65
N ALA A 478 25.37 -11.47 -4.61
CA ALA A 478 24.32 -10.47 -4.70
C ALA A 478 22.98 -11.10 -5.09
N VAL A 479 21.93 -10.78 -4.33
CA VAL A 479 20.55 -11.15 -4.68
C VAL A 479 20.05 -10.19 -5.76
N LEU A 480 19.80 -10.73 -6.96
CA LEU A 480 19.31 -9.97 -8.11
C LEU A 480 17.82 -9.66 -7.99
N THR A 481 17.06 -10.62 -7.45
CA THR A 481 15.63 -10.49 -7.15
C THR A 481 15.19 -11.64 -6.25
N SER A 482 14.02 -11.52 -5.63
CA SER A 482 13.40 -12.59 -4.84
C SER A 482 11.90 -12.63 -5.12
N GLY A 483 11.27 -13.77 -4.83
CA GLY A 483 9.85 -13.94 -5.14
C GLY A 483 9.30 -15.27 -4.70
N THR A 484 8.13 -15.60 -5.24
CA THR A 484 7.41 -16.84 -4.95
C THR A 484 6.89 -17.48 -6.23
N GLY A 485 6.76 -18.81 -6.24
CA GLY A 485 6.23 -19.55 -7.38
C GLY A 485 7.20 -19.68 -8.54
N ALA A 486 6.95 -20.63 -9.44
CA ALA A 486 7.69 -20.74 -10.70
C ALA A 486 7.15 -19.78 -11.77
N GLY A 487 7.93 -19.53 -12.83
CA GLY A 487 7.51 -18.72 -13.97
C GLY A 487 8.60 -17.78 -14.49
N VAL A 488 8.15 -16.79 -15.27
CA VAL A 488 9.01 -15.74 -15.82
C VAL A 488 9.36 -14.72 -14.73
N ILE A 489 10.65 -14.50 -14.54
CA ILE A 489 11.21 -13.62 -13.51
C ILE A 489 12.11 -12.60 -14.18
N THR A 490 11.89 -11.32 -13.91
CA THR A 490 12.69 -10.21 -14.42
C THR A 490 13.54 -9.58 -13.31
N PHE A 491 14.71 -9.05 -13.70
CA PHE A 491 15.63 -8.34 -12.83
C PHE A 491 16.48 -7.36 -13.65
N ALA A 492 17.20 -6.46 -12.98
CA ALA A 492 18.09 -5.52 -13.66
C ALA A 492 19.12 -6.28 -14.52
N GLN A 493 19.37 -5.80 -15.73
CA GLN A 493 20.33 -6.41 -16.64
C GLN A 493 21.70 -6.58 -15.97
N THR A 494 22.17 -7.81 -15.85
CA THR A 494 23.38 -8.18 -15.10
C THR A 494 24.28 -9.05 -15.97
N SER A 495 25.57 -8.73 -15.99
CA SER A 495 26.61 -9.56 -16.63
C SER A 495 27.33 -10.40 -15.58
N LEU A 496 27.32 -11.73 -15.75
CA LEU A 496 27.78 -12.69 -14.74
C LEU A 496 28.17 -14.04 -15.37
N LYS A 497 28.99 -14.86 -14.71
CA LYS A 497 29.38 -16.20 -15.22
C LYS A 497 28.49 -17.31 -14.68
N LYS A 498 27.83 -17.09 -13.53
CA LYS A 498 26.94 -18.08 -12.91
C LYS A 498 25.74 -17.43 -12.21
N ILE A 499 24.53 -17.79 -12.65
CA ILE A 499 23.26 -17.39 -12.01
C ILE A 499 22.70 -18.56 -11.21
N THR A 500 22.16 -18.31 -10.04
CA THR A 500 21.60 -19.33 -9.14
C THR A 500 20.16 -19.02 -8.80
N PHE A 501 19.29 -20.00 -8.95
CA PHE A 501 17.94 -20.00 -8.42
C PHE A 501 17.92 -20.82 -7.12
N GLU A 502 17.76 -20.14 -5.99
CA GLU A 502 17.75 -20.76 -4.67
C GLU A 502 16.34 -20.77 -4.08
N ILE A 503 15.80 -21.96 -3.88
CA ILE A 503 14.48 -22.22 -3.29
C ILE A 503 14.64 -22.24 -1.78
N THR A 504 13.99 -21.29 -1.11
CA THR A 504 14.02 -21.11 0.34
C THR A 504 12.77 -21.66 1.04
N SER A 505 11.69 -21.90 0.29
CA SER A 505 10.55 -22.69 0.77
C SER A 505 9.83 -23.41 -0.39
N ALA A 506 9.24 -24.56 -0.10
CA ALA A 506 8.38 -25.31 -1.01
C ALA A 506 7.39 -26.17 -0.23
N SER A 507 6.21 -26.43 -0.80
CA SER A 507 5.17 -27.28 -0.17
C SER A 507 5.52 -28.77 -0.20
N ALA A 508 6.43 -29.18 -1.10
CA ALA A 508 7.05 -30.49 -1.20
C ALA A 508 8.40 -30.36 -1.94
N ALA A 509 9.14 -31.46 -2.12
CA ALA A 509 10.38 -31.43 -2.90
C ALA A 509 10.10 -30.85 -4.32
N PRO A 510 10.70 -29.70 -4.67
CA PRO A 510 10.43 -29.03 -5.94
C PRO A 510 11.05 -29.80 -7.10
N GLN A 511 10.47 -29.70 -8.29
CA GLN A 511 10.98 -30.34 -9.50
C GLN A 511 11.08 -29.29 -10.60
N VAL A 512 12.28 -28.78 -10.83
CA VAL A 512 12.56 -27.79 -11.89
C VAL A 512 12.87 -28.57 -13.16
N ALA A 513 11.97 -28.49 -14.14
CA ALA A 513 12.16 -29.07 -15.46
C ALA A 513 13.04 -28.18 -16.33
N GLU A 514 12.86 -26.86 -16.30
CA GLU A 514 13.71 -25.93 -17.07
C GLU A 514 14.13 -24.71 -16.25
N PHE A 515 15.38 -24.28 -16.46
CA PHE A 515 15.93 -23.02 -16.00
C PHE A 515 16.46 -22.24 -17.21
N GLU A 516 15.55 -21.52 -17.87
CA GLU A 516 15.82 -20.76 -19.10
C GLU A 516 16.32 -19.34 -18.75
N THR A 517 17.24 -18.77 -19.56
CA THR A 517 17.87 -17.47 -19.32
C THR A 517 17.87 -16.60 -20.59
N TYR A 518 17.66 -15.29 -20.47
CA TYR A 518 17.48 -14.38 -21.61
C TYR A 518 18.15 -13.00 -21.40
N ALA A 519 18.62 -12.40 -22.50
CA ALA A 519 19.12 -11.03 -22.59
C ALA A 519 18.02 -10.11 -23.14
N ALA A 520 17.34 -9.36 -22.27
CA ALA A 520 16.26 -8.40 -22.53
C ALA A 520 14.85 -8.96 -22.87
#